data_AF-A0A6N7HMT5-F1
#
_entry.id   AF-A0A6N7HMT5-F1
#
_cell.length_a   1.000
_cell.length_b   1.000
_cell.length_c   1.000
_cell.angle_alpha   90.00
_cell.angle_beta   90.00
_cell.angle_gamma   90.00
#
_symmetry.space_group_name_H-M   'P 1'
#
loop_
_entity.id
_entity.type
_entity.pdbx_description
1 polymer ?
#
loop_
_entity_poly.entity_id
_entity_poly.type
_entity_poly.pdbx_seq_one_letter_code
_entity_poly.pdbx_strand_id
1 'polypeptide(L)'
;MTQLGSASRPLQVIAFAGVPGTLLVMLAPRVGVTPLLVGAVVLGVATSLWNVATTLIVFGYVSPTVTGRSTARIFVGFCVGMMTGPVVFGLVVDRLGDWTIGWGSLLAWQLVLVVLSRPLRGWRSGGRTA
;
A
#
# COMPACT_ATOMS: atom_id res chain seq x y z
N MET A 1 21.28 -8.66 -14.95
CA MET A 1 20.40 -7.50 -14.69
C MET A 1 18.98 -7.68 -15.27
N THR A 2 18.41 -8.90 -15.29
CA THR A 2 17.20 -9.20 -16.10
C THR A 2 15.93 -9.50 -15.30
N GLN A 3 15.94 -9.52 -13.96
CA GLN A 3 14.76 -9.87 -13.15
C GLN A 3 14.04 -8.71 -12.44
N LEU A 4 14.55 -7.48 -12.49
CA LEU A 4 13.98 -6.34 -11.74
C LEU A 4 12.64 -5.83 -12.29
N GLY A 5 12.32 -6.14 -13.55
CA GLY A 5 11.01 -5.81 -14.13
C GLY A 5 9.83 -6.57 -13.50
N SER A 6 10.09 -7.60 -12.69
CA SER A 6 9.03 -8.33 -11.98
C SER A 6 8.68 -7.69 -10.63
N ALA A 7 9.55 -6.87 -10.04
CA ALA A 7 9.40 -6.40 -8.66
C ALA A 7 8.21 -5.43 -8.45
N SER A 8 7.72 -4.80 -9.52
CA SER A 8 6.50 -3.98 -9.48
C SER A 8 5.21 -4.81 -9.41
N ARG A 9 5.22 -6.07 -9.88
CA ARG A 9 4.04 -6.94 -9.86
C ARG A 9 3.59 -7.28 -8.42
N PRO A 10 4.48 -7.67 -7.48
CA PRO A 10 4.10 -7.84 -6.09
C PRO A 10 3.41 -6.62 -5.48
N LEU A 11 3.94 -5.40 -5.71
CA LEU A 11 3.30 -4.18 -5.22
C LEU A 11 1.93 -3.93 -5.83
N GLN A 12 1.76 -4.18 -7.13
CA GLN A 12 0.45 -4.11 -7.78
C GLN A 12 -0.53 -5.09 -7.14
N VAL A 13 -0.12 -6.35 -6.95
CA VAL A 13 -0.95 -7.38 -6.33
C VAL A 13 -1.36 -6.98 -4.91
N ILE A 14 -0.44 -6.45 -4.11
CA ILE A 14 -0.72 -5.98 -2.76
C ILE A 14 -1.71 -4.80 -2.78
N ALA A 15 -1.51 -3.82 -3.67
CA ALA A 15 -2.41 -2.68 -3.81
C ALA A 15 -3.81 -3.13 -4.27
N PHE A 16 -3.89 -4.06 -5.21
CA PHE A 16 -5.14 -4.66 -5.67
C PHE A 16 -5.83 -5.47 -4.59
N ALA A 17 -5.10 -6.20 -3.73
CA ALA A 17 -5.68 -6.96 -2.63
C ALA A 17 -6.24 -6.05 -1.52
N GLY A 18 -5.67 -4.86 -1.33
CA GLY A 18 -6.18 -3.86 -0.38
C GLY A 18 -7.60 -3.40 -0.69
N VAL A 19 -7.94 -3.22 -1.98
CA VAL A 19 -9.25 -2.74 -2.45
C VAL A 19 -10.42 -3.62 -1.97
N PRO A 20 -10.48 -4.94 -2.26
CA PRO A 20 -11.56 -5.80 -1.78
C PRO A 20 -11.56 -5.91 -0.26
N GLY A 21 -10.40 -5.89 0.40
CA GLY A 21 -10.31 -5.85 1.86
C GLY A 21 -11.04 -4.64 2.45
N THR A 22 -10.77 -3.44 1.92
CA THR A 22 -11.44 -2.20 2.33
C THR A 22 -12.94 -2.24 2.03
N LEU A 23 -13.34 -2.71 0.85
CA LEU A 23 -14.76 -2.83 0.47
C LEU A 23 -15.52 -3.78 1.40
N LEU A 24 -14.92 -4.89 1.80
CA LEU A 24 -15.54 -5.83 2.75
C LEU A 24 -15.74 -5.19 4.13
N VAL A 25 -14.77 -4.40 4.61
CA VAL A 25 -14.91 -3.65 5.87
C VAL A 25 -16.02 -2.60 5.76
N MET A 26 -16.07 -1.84 4.66
CA MET A 26 -17.14 -0.87 4.42
C MET A 26 -18.52 -1.50 4.27
N LEU A 27 -18.59 -2.73 3.76
CA LEU A 27 -19.85 -3.47 3.58
C LEU A 27 -20.37 -4.05 4.91
N ALA A 28 -19.48 -4.38 5.85
CA ALA A 28 -19.81 -5.11 7.08
C ALA A 28 -21.00 -4.55 7.88
N PRO A 29 -21.20 -3.22 8.04
CA PRO A 29 -22.39 -2.70 8.73
C PRO A 29 -23.73 -3.14 8.13
N ARG A 30 -23.75 -3.55 6.84
CA ARG A 30 -24.96 -3.97 6.12
C ARG A 30 -25.18 -5.48 6.09
N VAL A 31 -24.11 -6.27 6.26
CA VAL A 31 -24.11 -7.72 5.99
C VAL A 31 -23.62 -8.56 7.17
N GLY A 32 -23.13 -7.92 8.23
CA GLY A 32 -22.69 -8.58 9.46
C GLY A 32 -21.18 -8.68 9.62
N VAL A 33 -20.77 -9.44 10.64
CA VAL A 33 -19.38 -9.50 11.13
C VAL A 33 -18.43 -10.27 10.22
N THR A 34 -18.92 -11.24 9.44
CA THR A 34 -18.05 -12.11 8.63
C THR A 34 -17.23 -11.31 7.60
N PRO A 35 -17.81 -10.39 6.81
CA PRO A 35 -17.02 -9.55 5.90
C PRO A 35 -16.04 -8.62 6.60
N LEU A 36 -16.32 -8.18 7.83
CA LEU A 36 -15.36 -7.41 8.62
C LEU A 36 -14.11 -8.24 8.92
N LEU A 37 -14.27 -9.48 9.39
CA LEU A 37 -13.15 -10.37 9.72
C LEU A 37 -12.33 -10.70 8.47
N VAL A 38 -12.99 -11.04 7.37
CA VAL A 38 -12.30 -11.33 6.10
C VAL A 38 -11.56 -10.09 5.60
N GLY A 39 -12.22 -8.92 5.61
CA GLY A 39 -11.61 -7.66 5.20
C GLY A 39 -10.39 -7.29 6.05
N ALA A 40 -10.49 -7.46 7.37
CA ALA A 40 -9.39 -7.21 8.31
C ALA A 40 -8.19 -8.13 8.07
N VAL A 41 -8.42 -9.42 7.84
CA VAL A 41 -7.35 -10.38 7.50
C VAL A 41 -6.68 -9.98 6.19
N VAL A 42 -7.46 -9.67 5.15
CA VAL A 42 -6.93 -9.25 3.85
C VAL A 42 -6.07 -7.99 3.97
N LEU A 43 -6.56 -6.97 4.69
CA LEU A 43 -5.81 -5.73 4.92
C LEU A 43 -4.54 -5.96 5.76
N GLY A 44 -4.60 -6.79 6.79
CA GLY A 44 -3.45 -7.13 7.63
C GLY A 44 -2.35 -7.86 6.84
N VAL A 45 -2.74 -8.82 6.01
CA VAL A 45 -1.83 -9.54 5.11
C VAL A 45 -1.24 -8.59 4.07
N ALA A 46 -2.05 -7.77 3.40
CA ALA A 46 -1.58 -6.80 2.41
C ALA A 46 -0.56 -5.81 3.01
N THR A 47 -0.85 -5.28 4.19
CA THR A 47 0.05 -4.36 4.91
C THR A 47 1.38 -5.02 5.26
N SER A 48 1.35 -6.28 5.71
CA SER A 48 2.56 -7.03 6.04
C SER A 48 3.43 -7.32 4.81
N LEU A 49 2.79 -7.73 3.71
CA LEU A 49 3.48 -8.02 2.44
C LEU A 49 4.09 -6.77 1.80
N TRP A 50 3.52 -5.59 2.04
CA TRP A 50 4.06 -4.32 1.53
C TRP A 50 5.50 -4.07 2.01
N ASN A 51 5.82 -4.34 3.27
CA ASN A 51 7.17 -4.17 3.81
C ASN A 51 8.20 -5.06 3.09
N VAL A 52 7.83 -6.31 2.78
CA VAL A 52 8.71 -7.24 2.06
C VAL A 52 8.95 -6.75 0.63
N ALA A 53 7.88 -6.42 -0.10
CA ALA A 53 7.98 -6.00 -1.49
C ALA A 53 8.76 -4.68 -1.65
N THR A 54 8.54 -3.70 -0.78
CA THR A 54 9.29 -2.43 -0.79
C THR A 54 10.77 -2.63 -0.50
N THR A 55 11.11 -3.47 0.49
CA THR A 55 12.52 -3.78 0.80
C THR A 55 13.22 -4.47 -0.37
N LEU A 56 12.56 -5.43 -1.03
CA LEU A 56 13.10 -6.09 -2.22
C LEU A 56 13.34 -5.11 -3.38
N ILE A 57 12.46 -4.12 -3.55
CA ILE A 57 12.66 -3.05 -4.53
C ILE A 57 13.87 -2.20 -4.17
N VAL A 58 14.02 -1.79 -2.90
CA VAL A 58 15.22 -1.03 -2.50
C VAL A 58 16.49 -1.82 -2.83
N PHE A 59 16.53 -3.11 -2.47
CA PHE A 59 17.69 -3.96 -2.74
C PHE A 59 17.96 -4.13 -4.24
N GLY A 60 16.92 -4.04 -5.08
CA GLY A 60 17.03 -4.15 -6.52
C GLY A 60 17.47 -2.88 -7.24
N TYR A 61 17.17 -1.70 -6.70
CA TYR A 61 17.35 -0.40 -7.39
C TYR A 61 18.35 0.54 -6.73
N VAL A 62 18.80 0.24 -5.52
CA VAL A 62 19.66 1.11 -4.72
C VAL A 62 21.02 0.43 -4.48
N SER A 63 22.11 1.20 -4.51
CA SER A 63 23.44 0.66 -4.21
C SER A 63 23.51 0.15 -2.77
N PRO A 64 24.24 -0.95 -2.49
CA PRO A 64 24.37 -1.50 -1.14
C PRO A 64 24.83 -0.47 -0.09
N THR A 65 25.65 0.50 -0.50
CA THR A 65 26.19 1.57 0.36
C THR A 65 25.12 2.52 0.92
N VAL A 66 23.96 2.63 0.28
CA VAL A 66 22.88 3.54 0.73
C VAL A 66 21.56 2.83 0.99
N THR A 67 21.46 1.53 0.68
CA THR A 67 20.31 0.68 0.95
C THR A 67 19.76 0.83 2.38
N GLY A 68 20.62 0.76 3.41
CA GLY A 68 20.17 0.89 4.80
C GLY A 68 19.46 2.23 5.09
N ARG A 69 20.01 3.35 4.58
CA ARG A 69 19.39 4.67 4.73
C ARG A 69 18.09 4.78 3.95
N SER A 70 18.02 4.18 2.76
CA SER A 70 16.81 4.19 1.93
C SER A 70 15.67 3.40 2.58
N THR A 71 15.94 2.18 3.07
CA THR A 71 14.94 1.39 3.81
C THR A 71 14.50 2.09 5.09
N ALA A 72 15.42 2.71 5.83
CA ALA A 72 15.09 3.45 7.04
C ALA A 72 14.12 4.62 6.76
N ARG A 73 14.32 5.37 5.67
CA ARG A 73 13.42 6.46 5.26
C ARG A 73 12.01 5.96 4.93
N ILE A 74 11.91 4.85 4.20
CA ILE A 74 10.62 4.21 3.89
C ILE A 74 9.92 3.78 5.19
N PHE A 75 10.66 3.15 6.10
CA PHE A 75 10.12 2.70 7.38
C PHE A 75 9.65 3.86 8.27
N VAL A 76 10.40 4.96 8.33
CA VAL A 76 9.96 6.18 9.04
C VAL A 76 8.64 6.69 8.47
N GLY A 77 8.51 6.78 7.14
CA GLY A 77 7.25 7.18 6.50
C GLY A 77 6.08 6.24 6.85
N PHE A 78 6.33 4.93 6.86
CA PHE A 78 5.36 3.92 7.29
C PHE A 78 4.93 4.10 8.75
N CYS A 79 5.90 4.25 9.67
CA CYS A 79 5.62 4.46 11.09
C CYS A 79 4.83 5.76 11.34
N VAL A 80 5.20 6.85 10.68
CA VAL A 80 4.45 8.11 10.76
C VAL A 80 3.02 7.89 10.32
N GLY A 81 2.79 7.25 9.16
CA GLY A 81 1.45 6.94 8.68
C GLY A 81 0.64 6.04 9.64
N MET A 82 1.27 5.01 10.22
CA MET A 82 0.66 4.12 11.22
C MET A 82 0.29 4.85 12.52
N MET A 83 1.06 5.87 12.92
CA MET A 83 0.75 6.66 14.11
C MET A 83 -0.32 7.72 13.83
N THR A 84 -0.18 8.48 12.74
CA THR A 84 -1.09 9.60 12.44
C THR A 84 -2.41 9.14 11.84
N GLY A 85 -2.43 8.02 11.12
CA GLY A 85 -3.61 7.49 10.44
C GLY A 85 -4.78 7.23 11.39
N PRO A 86 -4.61 6.40 12.44
CA PRO A 86 -5.66 6.13 13.43
C PRO A 86 -6.14 7.38 14.15
N VAL A 87 -5.23 8.32 14.46
CA VAL A 87 -5.58 9.59 15.12
C VAL A 87 -6.47 10.44 14.21
N VAL A 88 -6.08 10.63 12.96
CA VAL A 88 -6.89 11.40 11.98
C VAL A 88 -8.21 10.69 11.69
N PHE A 89 -8.20 9.36 11.54
CA PHE A 89 -9.41 8.57 11.34
C PHE A 89 -10.38 8.73 12.51
N GLY A 90 -9.89 8.57 13.75
CA GLY A 90 -10.70 8.74 14.97
C GLY A 90 -11.30 10.14 15.05
N LEU A 91 -10.50 11.19 14.85
CA LEU A 91 -10.98 12.57 14.84
C LEU A 91 -12.06 12.84 13.79
N VAL A 92 -11.95 12.24 12.61
CA VAL A 92 -12.95 12.36 11.53
C VAL A 92 -14.24 11.65 11.94
N VAL A 93 -14.15 10.43 12.44
CA VAL A 93 -15.32 9.64 12.89
C VAL A 93 -16.00 10.31 14.09
N ASP A 94 -15.25 10.77 15.08
CA ASP A 94 -15.79 11.41 16.29
C ASP A 94 -16.54 12.71 15.96
N ARG A 95 -16.04 13.48 14.99
CA ARG A 95 -16.65 14.77 14.60
C ARG A 95 -17.82 14.64 13.64
N LEU A 96 -17.76 13.67 12.71
CA LEU A 96 -18.75 13.53 11.63
C LEU A 96 -19.75 12.40 11.87
N GLY A 97 -19.48 11.50 12.83
CA GLY A 97 -20.29 10.32 13.10
C GLY A 97 -20.26 9.28 11.97
N ASP A 98 -19.37 9.42 10.98
CA ASP A 98 -19.37 8.61 9.76
C ASP A 98 -17.99 7.97 9.49
N TRP A 99 -17.99 6.64 9.53
CA TRP A 99 -16.84 5.78 9.26
C TRP A 99 -16.55 5.64 7.76
N THR A 100 -17.55 5.93 6.92
CA THR A 100 -17.48 5.82 5.46
C THR A 100 -16.44 6.78 4.89
N ILE A 101 -16.30 7.97 5.48
CA ILE A 101 -15.31 8.96 5.04
C ILE A 101 -13.89 8.44 5.27
N GLY A 102 -13.62 7.90 6.46
CA GLY A 102 -12.32 7.35 6.80
C GLY A 102 -11.94 6.18 5.88
N TRP A 103 -12.81 5.17 5.75
CA TRP A 103 -12.56 4.02 4.88
C TRP A 103 -12.57 4.39 3.39
N GLY A 104 -13.43 5.31 2.98
CA GLY A 104 -13.51 5.82 1.62
C GLY A 104 -12.25 6.57 1.20
N SER A 105 -11.62 7.32 2.10
CA SER A 105 -10.34 7.97 1.84
C SER A 105 -9.20 6.95 1.62
N LEU A 106 -9.18 5.88 2.43
CA LEU A 106 -8.22 4.78 2.26
C LEU A 106 -8.45 4.05 0.93
N LEU A 107 -9.71 3.77 0.58
CA LEU A 107 -10.08 3.17 -0.70
C LEU A 107 -9.63 4.05 -1.87
N ALA A 108 -9.90 5.36 -1.82
CA ALA A 108 -9.49 6.29 -2.86
C ALA A 108 -7.95 6.30 -3.03
N TRP A 109 -7.20 6.31 -1.93
CA TRP A 109 -5.75 6.23 -1.98
C TRP A 109 -5.24 4.90 -2.56
N GLN A 110 -5.84 3.77 -2.17
CA GLN A 110 -5.51 2.46 -2.75
C GLN A 110 -5.76 2.44 -4.27
N LEU A 111 -6.87 3.03 -4.73
CA LEU A 111 -7.17 3.15 -6.16
C LEU A 111 -6.16 4.03 -6.90
N VAL A 112 -5.73 5.15 -6.30
CA VAL A 112 -4.63 5.98 -6.85
C VAL A 112 -3.36 5.14 -6.99
N LEU A 113 -2.99 4.36 -5.97
CA LEU A 113 -1.80 3.50 -6.03
C LEU A 113 -1.95 2.39 -7.09
N VAL A 114 -3.15 1.80 -7.25
CA VAL A 114 -3.44 0.85 -8.32
C VAL A 114 -3.25 1.50 -9.70
N VAL A 115 -3.70 2.74 -9.88
CA VAL A 115 -3.54 3.48 -11.14
C VAL A 115 -2.06 3.82 -11.40
N LEU A 116 -1.36 4.36 -10.39
CA LEU A 116 0.04 4.75 -10.49
C LEU A 116 0.99 3.55 -10.62
N SER A 117 0.61 2.39 -10.08
CA SER A 117 1.41 1.18 -10.17
C SER A 117 1.34 0.53 -11.54
N ARG A 118 0.46 0.97 -12.45
CA ARG A 118 0.47 0.49 -13.85
C ARG A 118 1.88 0.68 -14.42
N PRO A 119 2.43 -0.36 -15.07
CA PRO A 119 3.78 -0.26 -15.61
C PRO A 119 3.84 0.94 -16.56
N LEU A 120 4.71 1.91 -16.25
CA LEU A 120 5.02 3.02 -17.15
C LEU A 120 5.55 2.41 -18.45
N ARG A 121 4.67 2.20 -19.44
CA ARG A 121 5.01 1.75 -20.78
C ARG A 121 5.87 2.86 -21.41
N GLY A 122 7.18 2.79 -21.21
CA GLY A 122 8.10 3.81 -21.71
C GLY A 122 9.49 3.78 -21.08
N TRP A 123 9.68 3.21 -19.88
CA TRP A 123 11.00 3.24 -19.22
C TRP A 123 11.99 2.15 -19.70
N ARG A 124 11.74 1.51 -20.84
CA ARG A 124 12.69 0.59 -21.46
C ARG A 124 13.30 1.26 -22.69
N SER A 125 14.47 1.90 -22.53
CA SER A 125 15.57 1.93 -23.54
C SER A 125 16.61 3.07 -23.42
N GLY A 126 16.51 4.02 -22.48
CA GLY A 126 17.41 5.19 -22.46
C GLY A 126 18.85 4.98 -21.96
N GLY A 127 19.19 3.83 -21.38
CA GLY A 127 20.45 3.62 -20.65
C GLY A 127 21.44 2.67 -21.34
N ARG A 128 21.78 2.91 -22.61
CA ARG A 128 23.00 2.37 -23.24
C ARG A 128 23.75 3.48 -23.97
N THR A 129 24.38 4.36 -23.20
CA THR A 129 25.53 5.17 -23.60
C THR A 129 26.23 5.51 -22.28
N ALA A 130 27.51 5.24 -22.03
CA ALA A 130 28.58 4.53 -22.72
C ALA A 130 29.44 3.84 -21.63
#